data_AF-A0A8A1M8B1-F1
#
_entry.id   AF-A0A8A1M8B1-F1
#
_cell.length_a   1.000
_cell.length_b   1.000
_cell.length_c   1.000
_cell.angle_alpha   90.00
_cell.angle_beta   90.00
_cell.angle_gamma   90.00
#
_symmetry.space_group_name_H-M   'P 1'
#
loop_
_entity.id
_entity.type
_entity.pdbx_description
1 polymer ?
#
loop_
_entity_poly.entity_id
_entity_poly.type
_entity_poly.pdbx_seq_one_letter_code
_entity_poly.pdbx_strand_id
1 'polypeptide(L)'
;MWRPPFARPWCSIRSIIPSLKQHSRSISKAQTLSYCPASMDSQADWNSNEEFFKFTRGRFVIDEAENLRKREIRFDLNKLACVAADSVGATKCISIKKYPDGMFNKTFLMSMENGREVVAKVPNPNAGIPHFTTASEVATMDFARKILDTPAPRVYSWNSQAKSHPVGAEFIIMDKIEGVPLSQVWNMMKLPQKLQVLLAMTRLQKQWLGVSFSHYGSLYYAGDVHPPPDNHYIKDGKAVKDSEFAIGPATGRDWFDGGRSG
;
A
#
# COMPACT_ATOMS: atom_id res chain seq x y z
N MET A 1 -1.89 -14.94 16.42
CA MET A 1 -0.55 -14.31 16.39
C MET A 1 -0.43 -13.54 15.08
N TRP A 2 -0.70 -12.24 15.10
CA TRP A 2 -0.72 -11.40 13.90
C TRP A 2 0.73 -11.09 13.48
N ARG A 3 1.14 -11.52 12.29
CA ARG A 3 2.42 -11.12 11.66
C ARG A 3 2.08 -10.35 10.40
N PRO A 4 2.32 -9.02 10.33
CA PRO A 4 2.12 -8.29 9.10
C PRO A 4 3.13 -8.78 8.04
N PRO A 5 2.69 -9.06 6.80
CA PRO A 5 3.62 -9.31 5.71
C PRO A 5 4.30 -7.97 5.34
N PHE A 6 5.56 -7.85 5.72
CA PHE A 6 6.50 -6.79 5.28
C PHE A 6 6.13 -5.34 5.67
N ALA A 7 6.15 -5.04 6.97
CA ALA A 7 6.52 -3.70 7.43
C ALA A 7 8.00 -3.71 7.81
N ARG A 8 8.88 -3.19 6.94
CA ARG A 8 10.19 -2.72 7.42
C ARG A 8 9.91 -1.53 8.34
N PRO A 9 10.46 -1.44 9.56
CA PRO A 9 10.22 -0.30 10.43
C PRO A 9 10.84 0.95 9.80
N TRP A 10 9.97 1.88 9.40
CA TRP A 10 10.36 3.26 9.09
C TRP A 10 10.18 4.05 10.37
N CYS A 11 11.29 4.57 10.91
CA CYS A 11 11.27 5.45 12.06
C CYS A 11 11.55 6.86 11.53
N SER A 12 10.50 7.68 11.39
CA SER A 12 10.63 9.11 11.09
C SER A 12 10.49 9.88 12.40
N ILE A 13 11.57 10.52 12.85
CA ILE A 13 11.55 11.44 14.00
C ILE A 13 11.42 12.85 13.42
N ARG A 14 10.22 13.45 13.47
CA ARG A 14 10.07 14.91 13.41
C ARG A 14 8.98 15.41 14.34
N SER A 15 9.28 16.62 14.84
CA SER A 15 8.70 17.39 15.92
C SER A 15 7.23 17.80 15.71
N ILE A 16 6.54 17.90 16.84
CA ILE A 16 5.14 18.30 17.02
C ILE A 16 4.94 19.75 16.54
N ILE A 17 4.05 19.94 15.56
CA ILE A 17 3.41 21.24 15.23
C ILE A 17 1.90 20.97 15.08
N PRO A 18 0.99 21.78 15.63
CA PRO A 18 -0.44 21.47 15.64
C PRO A 18 -1.06 21.62 14.24
N SER A 19 -1.74 20.57 13.79
CA SER A 19 -2.49 20.54 12.53
C SER A 19 -3.88 21.16 12.69
N LEU A 20 -4.20 22.12 11.83
CA LEU A 20 -5.51 22.73 11.65
C LEU A 20 -6.52 21.67 11.17
N LYS A 21 -7.62 21.52 11.92
CA LYS A 21 -8.75 20.65 11.56
C LYS A 21 -9.39 21.17 10.26
N GLN A 22 -9.32 20.38 9.20
CA GLN A 22 -10.21 20.51 8.05
C GLN A 22 -11.12 19.29 7.97
N HIS A 23 -12.42 19.57 7.84
CA HIS A 23 -13.50 18.59 7.89
C HIS A 23 -13.41 17.54 6.76
N SER A 24 -13.54 16.28 7.16
CA SER A 24 -13.65 15.12 6.27
C SER A 24 -14.98 15.14 5.53
N ARG A 25 -14.94 15.16 4.20
CA ARG A 25 -16.10 14.81 3.36
C ARG A 25 -16.04 13.31 3.03
N SER A 26 -17.19 12.66 3.19
CA SER A 26 -17.48 11.26 2.85
C SER A 26 -17.09 10.95 1.40
N ILE A 27 -16.34 9.87 1.19
CA ILE A 27 -15.99 9.38 -0.15
C ILE A 27 -17.12 8.43 -0.58
N SER A 28 -18.04 8.95 -1.40
CA SER A 28 -19.04 8.13 -2.10
C SER A 28 -18.54 7.78 -3.50
N LYS A 29 -18.95 6.58 -3.93
CA LYS A 29 -18.60 5.85 -5.16
C LYS A 29 -18.63 6.66 -6.47
N ALA A 30 -17.75 6.22 -7.37
CA ALA A 30 -17.83 6.20 -8.84
C ALA A 30 -18.44 7.42 -9.55
N GLN A 31 -17.58 8.19 -10.21
CA GLN A 31 -17.98 8.98 -11.38
C GLN A 31 -17.05 8.69 -12.55
N THR A 32 -17.70 8.31 -13.65
CA THR A 32 -17.14 7.97 -14.95
C THR A 32 -16.88 9.25 -15.76
N LEU A 33 -15.72 9.26 -16.45
CA LEU A 33 -15.28 10.13 -17.57
C LEU A 33 -15.06 11.63 -17.30
N SER A 34 -13.83 12.11 -17.59
CA SER A 34 -13.57 12.79 -18.87
C SER A 34 -12.11 13.18 -19.08
N TYR A 35 -11.55 12.73 -20.21
CA TYR A 35 -10.62 13.43 -21.11
C TYR A 35 -9.36 14.10 -20.52
N CYS A 36 -8.19 13.45 -20.67
CA CYS A 36 -6.91 14.14 -20.63
C CYS A 36 -6.69 14.82 -22.00
N PRO A 37 -6.50 16.15 -22.09
CA PRO A 37 -6.15 16.79 -23.34
C PRO A 37 -4.75 16.34 -23.75
N ALA A 38 -4.60 15.90 -24.99
CA ALA A 38 -3.30 15.68 -25.60
C ALA A 38 -2.65 17.05 -25.87
N SER A 39 -1.93 17.59 -24.88
CA SER A 39 -0.92 18.61 -25.16
C SER A 39 0.32 17.89 -25.70
N MET A 40 0.70 18.20 -26.94
CA MET A 40 1.95 17.77 -27.59
C MET A 40 3.15 18.39 -26.89
N ASP A 41 3.44 17.91 -25.70
CA ASP A 41 4.76 17.92 -25.09
C ASP A 41 5.21 16.46 -25.23
N SER A 42 6.44 16.18 -25.67
CA SER A 42 6.94 14.82 -25.89
C SER A 42 7.03 14.08 -24.55
N GLN A 43 5.90 13.63 -24.01
CA GLN A 43 5.82 12.87 -22.79
C GLN A 43 6.48 11.52 -23.09
N ALA A 44 7.51 11.19 -22.33
CA ALA A 44 8.16 9.89 -22.43
C ALA A 44 7.09 8.81 -22.31
N ASP A 45 6.98 7.95 -23.33
CA ASP A 45 6.11 6.78 -23.25
C ASP A 45 6.73 5.80 -22.26
N TRP A 46 6.24 5.81 -21.02
CA TRP A 46 6.78 4.98 -19.95
C TRP A 46 6.56 3.48 -20.22
N ASN A 47 5.61 3.11 -21.09
CA ASN A 47 5.37 1.72 -21.46
C ASN A 47 6.49 1.13 -22.32
N SER A 48 7.30 1.97 -22.97
CA SER A 48 8.46 1.53 -23.75
C SER A 48 9.62 1.00 -22.91
N ASN A 49 9.67 1.32 -21.61
CA ASN A 49 10.74 0.87 -20.73
C ASN A 49 10.45 -0.53 -20.16
N GLU A 50 10.99 -1.53 -20.83
CA GLU A 50 10.91 -2.95 -20.46
C GLU A 50 11.32 -3.27 -19.02
N GLU A 51 12.27 -2.53 -18.45
CA GLU A 51 12.75 -2.79 -17.08
C GLU A 51 11.70 -2.51 -16.02
N PHE A 52 10.70 -1.66 -16.32
CA PHE A 52 9.64 -1.35 -15.37
C PHE A 52 8.74 -2.54 -15.05
N PHE A 53 8.63 -3.48 -15.98
CA PHE A 53 7.73 -4.63 -15.88
C PHE A 53 8.45 -5.88 -15.37
N LYS A 54 9.77 -5.96 -15.55
CA LYS A 54 10.60 -7.12 -15.21
C LYS A 54 11.15 -7.05 -13.78
N PHE A 55 11.56 -8.20 -13.27
CA PHE A 55 12.33 -8.29 -12.02
C PHE A 55 13.81 -7.97 -12.31
N THR A 56 14.36 -6.94 -11.67
CA THR A 56 15.73 -6.45 -11.93
C THR A 56 16.60 -6.40 -10.67
N ARG A 57 16.07 -6.74 -9.48
CA ARG A 57 16.85 -6.68 -8.23
C ARG A 57 17.95 -7.76 -8.13
N GLY A 58 17.85 -8.85 -8.86
CA GLY A 58 18.85 -9.92 -8.81
C GLY A 58 18.45 -11.19 -9.55
N ARG A 59 19.10 -12.29 -9.16
CA ARG A 59 18.92 -13.63 -9.74
C ARG A 59 18.39 -14.62 -8.72
N PHE A 60 17.82 -15.71 -9.20
CA PHE A 60 17.33 -16.80 -8.35
C PHE A 60 18.23 -18.02 -8.49
N VAL A 61 18.57 -18.64 -7.37
CA VAL A 61 19.41 -19.85 -7.33
C VAL A 61 18.65 -21.07 -7.87
N ILE A 62 17.35 -21.13 -7.67
CA ILE A 62 16.46 -22.24 -8.05
C ILE A 62 15.33 -21.69 -8.92
N ASP A 63 14.96 -22.44 -9.97
CA ASP A 63 13.84 -22.16 -10.88
C ASP A 63 13.80 -20.70 -11.36
N GLU A 64 14.92 -20.20 -11.87
CA GLU A 64 15.06 -18.79 -12.20
C GLU A 64 14.02 -18.28 -13.19
N ALA A 65 13.81 -19.00 -14.29
CA ALA A 65 12.84 -18.63 -15.31
C ALA A 65 11.42 -18.49 -14.71
N GLU A 66 11.01 -19.43 -13.85
CA GLU A 66 9.69 -19.40 -13.23
C GLU A 66 9.56 -18.28 -12.19
N ASN A 67 10.63 -18.04 -11.41
CA ASN A 67 10.65 -16.96 -10.45
C ASN A 67 10.61 -15.57 -11.10
N LEU A 68 11.26 -15.41 -12.26
CA LEU A 68 11.18 -14.20 -13.07
C LEU A 68 9.78 -14.02 -13.66
N ARG A 69 9.21 -15.07 -14.27
CA ARG A 69 7.87 -15.06 -14.86
C ARG A 69 6.79 -14.68 -13.85
N LYS A 70 6.84 -15.26 -12.64
CA LYS A 70 5.92 -14.94 -11.53
C LYS A 70 6.04 -13.51 -11.01
N ARG A 71 7.10 -12.78 -11.36
CA ARG A 71 7.42 -11.41 -10.90
C ARG A 71 7.50 -10.42 -12.05
N GLU A 72 7.11 -10.83 -13.24
CA GLU A 72 6.85 -9.94 -14.36
C GLU A 72 5.36 -9.62 -14.39
N ILE A 73 5.03 -8.34 -14.59
CA ILE A 73 3.64 -7.90 -14.76
C ILE A 73 3.58 -6.81 -15.81
N ARG A 74 2.66 -6.96 -16.76
CA ARG A 74 2.36 -5.95 -17.78
C ARG A 74 1.08 -5.22 -17.46
N PHE A 75 1.14 -3.90 -17.62
CA PHE A 75 0.07 -2.95 -17.35
C PHE A 75 0.41 -1.63 -18.05
N ASP A 76 -0.57 -0.72 -18.15
CA ASP A 76 -0.36 0.60 -18.74
C ASP A 76 0.15 1.59 -17.68
N LEU A 77 1.46 1.84 -17.70
CA LEU A 77 2.15 2.75 -16.79
C LEU A 77 1.84 4.22 -17.10
N ASN A 78 1.57 4.57 -18.36
CA ASN A 78 1.11 5.93 -18.69
C ASN A 78 -0.25 6.20 -18.06
N LYS A 79 -1.19 5.25 -18.13
CA LYS A 79 -2.50 5.37 -17.46
C LYS A 79 -2.35 5.41 -15.94
N LEU A 80 -1.43 4.63 -15.37
CA LEU A 80 -1.17 4.68 -13.93
C LEU A 80 -0.62 6.05 -13.52
N ALA A 81 0.23 6.66 -14.34
CA ALA A 81 0.77 8.00 -14.11
C ALA A 81 -0.33 9.09 -14.16
N CYS A 82 -1.30 8.98 -15.08
CA CYS A 82 -2.48 9.85 -15.11
C CYS A 82 -3.29 9.72 -13.82
N VAL A 83 -3.64 8.49 -13.42
CA VAL A 83 -4.39 8.23 -12.17
C VAL A 83 -3.67 8.80 -10.96
N ALA A 84 -2.35 8.66 -10.91
CA ALA A 84 -1.54 9.18 -9.83
C ALA A 84 -1.60 10.72 -9.79
N ALA A 85 -1.44 11.41 -10.93
CA ALA A 85 -1.54 12.86 -11.02
C ALA A 85 -2.92 13.38 -10.60
N ASP A 86 -3.98 12.78 -11.15
CA ASP A 86 -5.38 13.14 -10.85
C ASP A 86 -5.67 12.99 -9.35
N SER A 87 -5.21 11.89 -8.74
CA SER A 87 -5.47 11.58 -7.32
C SER A 87 -4.87 12.58 -6.33
N VAL A 88 -3.91 13.40 -6.77
CA VAL A 88 -3.24 14.43 -5.96
C VAL A 88 -3.48 15.85 -6.45
N GLY A 89 -4.39 16.03 -7.42
CA GLY A 89 -4.71 17.33 -8.01
C GLY A 89 -3.54 17.94 -8.78
N ALA A 90 -2.71 17.13 -9.43
CA ALA A 90 -1.65 17.57 -10.33
C ALA A 90 -2.10 17.43 -11.79
N THR A 91 -1.57 18.28 -12.68
CA THR A 91 -1.91 18.23 -14.11
C THR A 91 -1.25 17.05 -14.82
N LYS A 92 0.01 16.73 -14.47
CA LYS A 92 0.76 15.64 -15.07
C LYS A 92 1.83 15.06 -14.13
N CYS A 93 2.12 13.78 -14.32
CA CYS A 93 3.33 13.14 -13.81
C CYS A 93 4.49 13.45 -14.76
N ILE A 94 5.60 13.96 -14.21
CA ILE A 94 6.77 14.43 -14.97
C ILE A 94 7.96 13.47 -14.89
N SER A 95 7.98 12.55 -13.91
CA SER A 95 9.06 11.58 -13.76
C SER A 95 8.56 10.31 -13.07
N ILE A 96 9.03 9.16 -13.55
CA ILE A 96 8.79 7.87 -12.92
C ILE A 96 10.12 7.17 -12.70
N LYS A 97 10.36 6.73 -11.46
CA LYS A 97 11.52 5.93 -11.08
C LYS A 97 11.05 4.64 -10.41
N LYS A 98 11.41 3.48 -10.96
CA LYS A 98 11.19 2.19 -10.29
C LYS A 98 12.12 2.05 -9.09
N TYR A 99 11.59 1.73 -7.93
CA TYR A 99 12.38 1.31 -6.77
C TYR A 99 12.91 -0.13 -6.95
N PRO A 100 13.96 -0.53 -6.21
CA PRO A 100 14.43 -1.91 -6.23
C PRO A 100 13.28 -2.90 -5.98
N ASP A 101 13.15 -3.91 -6.84
CA ASP A 101 11.97 -4.79 -6.85
C ASP A 101 11.69 -5.46 -5.49
N GLY A 102 10.42 -5.47 -5.11
CA GLY A 102 9.93 -6.36 -4.09
C GLY A 102 9.90 -7.81 -4.59
N MET A 103 9.71 -8.76 -3.67
CA MET A 103 9.46 -10.15 -4.07
C MET A 103 8.04 -10.38 -4.62
N PHE A 104 7.13 -9.42 -4.42
CA PHE A 104 5.70 -9.57 -4.63
C PHE A 104 5.05 -8.34 -5.26
N ASN A 105 5.79 -7.28 -5.54
CA ASN A 105 5.27 -6.06 -6.13
C ASN A 105 6.35 -5.26 -6.84
N LYS A 106 5.92 -4.45 -7.81
CA LYS A 106 6.63 -3.30 -8.35
C LYS A 106 6.27 -2.07 -7.53
N THR A 107 7.24 -1.19 -7.32
CA THR A 107 7.00 0.09 -6.66
C THR A 107 7.69 1.19 -7.46
N PHE A 108 6.98 2.27 -7.70
CA PHE A 108 7.42 3.42 -8.48
C PHE A 108 7.31 4.68 -7.64
N LEU A 109 8.36 5.49 -7.62
CA LEU A 109 8.30 6.88 -7.22
C LEU A 109 7.84 7.70 -8.43
N MET A 110 6.75 8.44 -8.26
CA MET A 110 6.19 9.32 -9.28
C MET A 110 6.25 10.76 -8.80
N SER A 111 6.91 11.60 -9.58
CA SER A 111 7.02 13.05 -9.30
C SER A 111 6.05 13.81 -10.20
N MET A 112 5.32 14.74 -9.61
CA MET A 112 4.27 15.52 -10.26
C MET A 112 4.75 16.93 -10.62
N GLU A 113 4.10 17.56 -11.61
CA GLU A 113 4.44 18.92 -12.05
C GLU A 113 4.30 19.98 -10.94
N ASN A 114 3.38 19.78 -9.99
CA ASN A 114 3.20 20.65 -8.83
C ASN A 114 4.20 20.39 -7.68
N GLY A 115 5.25 19.58 -7.92
CA GLY A 115 6.29 19.27 -6.94
C GLY A 115 5.92 18.19 -5.92
N ARG A 116 4.70 17.64 -5.95
CA ARG A 116 4.33 16.50 -5.08
C ARG A 116 4.96 15.20 -5.58
N GLU A 117 5.29 14.33 -4.64
CA GLU A 117 5.76 12.97 -4.92
C GLU A 117 4.82 11.94 -4.29
N VAL A 118 4.53 10.88 -5.04
CA VAL A 118 3.74 9.74 -4.58
C VAL A 118 4.44 8.42 -4.89
N VAL A 119 4.04 7.39 -4.16
CA VAL A 119 4.46 6.02 -4.41
C VAL A 119 3.31 5.25 -5.03
N ALA A 120 3.54 4.68 -6.20
CA ALA A 120 2.65 3.73 -6.85
C ALA A 120 3.16 2.31 -6.62
N LYS A 121 2.32 1.45 -6.07
CA LYS A 121 2.60 0.02 -5.87
C LYS A 121 1.70 -0.81 -6.76
N VAL A 122 2.27 -1.80 -7.45
CA VAL A 122 1.56 -2.76 -8.30
C VAL A 122 1.95 -4.17 -7.86
N PRO A 123 1.01 -5.03 -7.41
CA PRO A 123 1.33 -6.40 -7.03
C PRO A 123 1.76 -7.23 -8.24
N ASN A 124 2.71 -8.12 -8.03
CA ASN A 124 3.10 -9.14 -9.02
C ASN A 124 2.07 -10.28 -9.04
N PRO A 125 2.06 -11.15 -10.07
CA PRO A 125 1.18 -12.31 -10.12
C PRO A 125 1.30 -13.26 -8.92
N ASN A 126 2.45 -13.29 -8.25
CA ASN A 126 2.69 -14.09 -7.05
C ASN A 126 2.34 -13.38 -5.72
N ALA A 127 1.66 -12.23 -5.75
CA ALA A 127 1.40 -11.45 -4.54
C ALA A 127 0.35 -12.06 -3.59
N GLY A 128 -0.43 -13.03 -4.06
CA GLY A 128 -1.52 -13.66 -3.31
C GLY A 128 -2.78 -13.73 -4.16
N ILE A 129 -3.95 -13.85 -3.51
CA ILE A 129 -5.21 -13.88 -4.24
C ILE A 129 -5.50 -12.47 -4.77
N PRO A 130 -5.81 -12.33 -6.08
CA PRO A 130 -6.26 -11.07 -6.66
C PRO A 130 -7.43 -10.48 -5.88
N HIS A 131 -7.55 -9.16 -5.94
CA HIS A 131 -8.46 -8.34 -5.16
C HIS A 131 -8.17 -8.31 -3.65
N PHE A 132 -8.11 -9.48 -2.99
CA PHE A 132 -8.03 -9.55 -1.53
C PHE A 132 -6.73 -8.96 -0.97
N THR A 133 -5.58 -9.24 -1.60
CA THR A 133 -4.30 -8.69 -1.13
C THR A 133 -4.30 -7.17 -1.15
N THR A 134 -4.72 -6.55 -2.25
CA THR A 134 -4.73 -5.09 -2.41
C THR A 134 -5.80 -4.44 -1.54
N ALA A 135 -7.03 -4.95 -1.56
CA ALA A 135 -8.13 -4.42 -0.75
C ALA A 135 -7.78 -4.48 0.75
N SER A 136 -7.16 -5.59 1.18
CA SER A 136 -6.79 -5.72 2.58
C SER A 136 -5.67 -4.79 3.00
N GLU A 137 -4.67 -4.60 2.14
CA GLU A 137 -3.55 -3.71 2.42
C GLU A 137 -4.03 -2.25 2.58
N VAL A 138 -4.90 -1.80 1.67
CA VAL A 138 -5.47 -0.44 1.73
C VAL A 138 -6.29 -0.25 3.00
N ALA A 139 -7.21 -1.17 3.30
CA ALA A 139 -8.05 -1.08 4.49
C ALA A 139 -7.21 -1.12 5.78
N THR A 140 -6.14 -1.94 5.82
CA THR A 140 -5.24 -2.02 6.97
C THR A 140 -4.48 -0.72 7.19
N MET A 141 -3.98 -0.08 6.13
CA MET A 141 -3.31 1.23 6.25
C MET A 141 -4.25 2.29 6.79
N ASP A 142 -5.48 2.34 6.29
CA ASP A 142 -6.45 3.35 6.73
C ASP A 142 -6.95 3.06 8.16
N PHE A 143 -7.16 1.80 8.53
CA PHE A 143 -7.45 1.38 9.90
C PHE A 143 -6.32 1.80 10.85
N ALA A 144 -5.07 1.56 10.47
CA ALA A 144 -3.92 1.94 11.28
C ALA A 144 -3.86 3.46 11.52
N ARG A 145 -4.19 4.27 10.51
CA ARG A 145 -4.22 5.73 10.63
C ARG A 145 -5.41 6.23 11.46
N LYS A 146 -6.62 5.80 11.13
CA LYS A 146 -7.87 6.32 11.71
C LYS A 146 -8.16 5.78 13.10
N ILE A 147 -7.84 4.51 13.35
CA ILE A 147 -8.25 3.80 14.56
C ILE A 147 -7.09 3.64 15.54
N LEU A 148 -5.87 3.41 15.04
CA LEU A 148 -4.69 3.13 15.87
C LEU A 148 -3.72 4.32 16.00
N ASP A 149 -4.04 5.47 15.41
CA ASP A 149 -3.19 6.67 15.37
C ASP A 149 -1.74 6.38 14.91
N THR A 150 -1.59 5.38 14.03
CA THR A 150 -0.29 4.94 13.51
C THR A 150 0.08 5.78 12.30
N PRO A 151 1.34 6.27 12.20
CA PRO A 151 1.81 7.05 11.05
C PRO A 151 2.05 6.14 9.84
N ALA A 152 0.97 5.63 9.25
CA ALA A 152 0.99 4.90 7.99
C ALA A 152 0.73 5.85 6.80
N PRO A 153 1.18 5.49 5.59
CA PRO A 153 0.93 6.27 4.38
C PRO A 153 -0.57 6.49 4.13
N ARG A 154 -0.93 7.71 3.71
CA ARG A 154 -2.29 7.95 3.18
C ARG A 154 -2.38 7.38 1.77
N VAL A 155 -3.47 6.66 1.50
CA VAL A 155 -3.83 6.21 0.15
C VAL A 155 -4.61 7.32 -0.56
N TYR A 156 -4.19 7.66 -1.77
CA TYR A 156 -4.84 8.65 -2.64
C TYR A 156 -5.82 7.99 -3.62
N SER A 157 -5.41 6.88 -4.21
CA SER A 157 -6.20 6.11 -5.17
C SER A 157 -5.74 4.67 -5.15
N TRP A 158 -6.64 3.73 -5.43
CA TRP A 158 -6.30 2.32 -5.51
C TRP A 158 -7.33 1.59 -6.39
N ASN A 159 -6.92 0.44 -6.92
CA ASN A 159 -7.80 -0.46 -7.65
C ASN A 159 -7.41 -1.89 -7.32
N SER A 160 -8.40 -2.72 -7.00
CA SER A 160 -8.21 -4.16 -6.77
C SER A 160 -8.80 -5.02 -7.89
N GLN A 161 -9.39 -4.41 -8.92
CA GLN A 161 -10.04 -5.12 -10.02
C GLN A 161 -9.29 -4.83 -11.33
N ALA A 162 -8.25 -5.60 -11.61
CA ALA A 162 -7.36 -5.35 -12.76
C ALA A 162 -8.09 -5.30 -14.11
N LYS A 163 -9.08 -6.19 -14.32
CA LYS A 163 -9.78 -6.34 -15.61
C LYS A 163 -10.73 -5.19 -15.94
N SER A 164 -11.22 -4.46 -14.94
CA SER A 164 -12.22 -3.40 -15.13
C SER A 164 -11.60 -1.99 -15.18
N HIS A 165 -10.28 -1.87 -15.01
CA HIS A 165 -9.60 -0.59 -14.92
C HIS A 165 -8.63 -0.38 -16.09
N PRO A 166 -8.56 0.80 -16.72
CA PRO A 166 -7.71 1.06 -17.90
C PRO A 166 -6.20 0.80 -17.70
N VAL A 167 -5.73 0.83 -16.46
CA VAL A 167 -4.35 0.47 -16.10
C VAL A 167 -4.07 -1.02 -16.41
N GLY A 168 -5.08 -1.88 -16.34
CA GLY A 168 -4.93 -3.32 -16.55
C GLY A 168 -4.27 -4.07 -15.39
N ALA A 169 -4.13 -3.43 -14.22
CA ALA A 169 -3.56 -4.03 -13.02
C ALA A 169 -4.24 -3.52 -11.74
N GLU A 170 -4.04 -4.26 -10.67
CA GLU A 170 -4.24 -3.75 -9.32
C GLU A 170 -3.16 -2.72 -8.99
N PHE A 171 -3.49 -1.72 -8.19
CA PHE A 171 -2.51 -0.73 -7.74
C PHE A 171 -2.94 -0.03 -6.46
N ILE A 172 -1.96 0.60 -5.81
CA ILE A 172 -2.14 1.54 -4.70
C ILE A 172 -1.27 2.77 -4.98
N ILE A 173 -1.87 3.95 -5.03
CA ILE A 173 -1.19 5.25 -5.04
C ILE A 173 -1.27 5.82 -3.62
N MET A 174 -0.12 6.09 -3.02
CA MET A 174 -0.03 6.52 -1.62
C MET A 174 1.09 7.53 -1.38
N ASP A 175 1.13 8.10 -0.17
CA ASP A 175 2.21 8.98 0.26
C ASP A 175 3.61 8.36 0.06
N LYS A 176 4.55 9.18 -0.39
CA LYS A 176 5.96 8.95 -0.15
C LYS A 176 6.29 9.34 1.29
N ILE A 177 6.78 8.39 2.09
CA ILE A 177 7.17 8.66 3.47
C ILE A 177 8.64 9.09 3.52
N GLU A 178 8.88 10.25 4.13
CA GLU A 178 10.22 10.74 4.37
C GLU A 178 10.90 9.98 5.52
N GLY A 179 12.10 9.47 5.24
CA GLY A 179 12.91 8.76 6.21
C GLY A 179 13.96 7.87 5.56
N VAL A 180 14.68 7.13 6.41
CA VAL A 180 15.62 6.09 5.97
C VAL A 180 15.29 4.79 6.68
N PRO A 181 15.51 3.63 6.03
CA PRO A 181 15.34 2.34 6.70
C PRO A 181 16.20 2.27 7.96
N LEU A 182 15.61 1.87 9.09
CA LEU A 182 16.32 1.79 10.37
C LEU A 182 17.60 0.96 10.28
N SER A 183 17.61 -0.10 9.47
CA SER A 183 18.77 -0.96 9.23
C SER A 183 20.00 -0.23 8.67
N GLN A 184 19.81 0.88 7.95
CA GLN A 184 20.92 1.65 7.38
C GLN A 184 21.65 2.49 8.45
N VAL A 185 20.92 2.95 9.47
CA VAL A 185 21.45 3.87 10.48
C VAL A 185 21.67 3.23 11.84
N TRP A 186 21.06 2.07 12.11
CA TRP A 186 21.05 1.42 13.42
C TRP A 186 22.44 1.28 14.04
N ASN A 187 23.42 0.82 13.26
CA ASN A 187 24.77 0.61 13.76
C ASN A 187 25.52 1.92 14.07
N MET A 188 25.11 3.03 13.46
CA MET A 188 25.68 4.37 13.68
C MET A 188 25.00 5.13 14.83
N MET A 189 23.84 4.66 15.30
CA MET A 189 23.08 5.31 16.38
C MET A 189 23.73 5.07 17.75
N LYS A 190 23.80 6.13 18.56
CA LYS A 190 24.22 6.06 19.96
C LYS A 190 23.17 5.34 20.80
N LEU A 191 23.57 4.74 21.92
CA LEU A 191 22.67 3.99 22.80
C LEU A 191 21.42 4.79 23.23
N PRO A 192 21.49 6.08 23.61
CA PRO A 192 20.28 6.86 23.92
C PRO A 192 19.30 6.98 22.75
N GLN A 193 19.80 7.08 21.51
CA GLN A 193 18.95 7.16 20.32
C GLN A 193 18.28 5.81 20.03
N LYS A 194 19.00 4.70 20.19
CA LYS A 194 18.43 3.35 20.08
C LYS A 194 17.31 3.14 21.10
N LEU A 195 17.52 3.60 22.34
CA LEU A 195 16.49 3.55 23.37
C LEU A 195 15.24 4.35 22.97
N GLN A 196 15.38 5.53 22.37
CA GLN A 196 14.23 6.30 21.89
C GLN A 196 13.44 5.56 20.80
N VAL A 197 14.12 4.88 19.86
CA VAL A 197 13.47 4.06 18.85
C VAL A 197 12.69 2.90 19.49
N LEU A 198 13.30 2.20 20.45
CA LEU A 198 12.65 1.11 21.16
C LEU A 198 11.41 1.61 21.91
N LEU A 199 11.51 2.73 22.62
CA LEU A 199 10.37 3.35 23.31
C LEU A 199 9.24 3.74 22.34
N ALA A 200 9.58 4.28 21.17
CA ALA A 200 8.60 4.60 20.14
C ALA A 200 7.90 3.34 19.61
N MET A 201 8.65 2.27 19.35
CA MET A 201 8.09 0.97 18.92
C MET A 201 7.16 0.37 19.98
N THR A 202 7.56 0.40 21.26
CA THR A 202 6.73 -0.11 22.37
C THR A 202 5.43 0.68 22.50
N ARG A 203 5.44 2.00 22.28
CA ARG A 203 4.22 2.82 22.28
C ARG A 203 3.25 2.40 21.16
N LEU A 204 3.75 2.21 19.94
CA LEU A 204 2.94 1.71 18.82
C LEU A 204 2.37 0.33 19.12
N GLN A 205 3.20 -0.60 19.61
CA GLN A 205 2.73 -1.94 19.99
C GLN A 205 1.64 -1.89 21.05
N LYS A 206 1.80 -1.04 22.08
CA LYS A 206 0.77 -0.85 23.11
C LYS A 206 -0.55 -0.35 22.50
N GLN A 207 -0.50 0.59 21.56
CA GLN A 207 -1.70 1.09 20.86
C GLN A 207 -2.37 -0.02 20.05
N TRP A 208 -1.60 -0.81 19.30
CA TRP A 208 -2.12 -1.90 18.47
C TRP A 208 -2.77 -3.00 19.31
N LEU A 209 -2.20 -3.31 20.47
CA LEU A 209 -2.74 -4.30 21.41
C LEU A 209 -3.99 -3.80 22.15
N GLY A 210 -4.29 -2.50 22.10
CA GLY A 210 -5.54 -1.92 22.61
C GLY A 210 -6.76 -2.21 21.74
N VAL A 211 -6.55 -2.86 20.59
CA VAL A 211 -7.61 -3.29 19.68
C VAL A 211 -7.56 -4.79 19.48
N SER A 212 -8.72 -5.44 19.54
CA SER A 212 -8.90 -6.83 19.16
C SER A 212 -10.01 -6.98 18.12
N PHE A 213 -10.09 -8.15 17.50
CA PHE A 213 -11.03 -8.45 16.44
C PHE A 213 -11.90 -9.63 16.83
N SER A 214 -13.18 -9.57 16.44
CA SER A 214 -14.15 -10.65 16.67
C SER A 214 -13.81 -11.95 15.94
N HIS A 215 -13.06 -11.86 14.84
CA HIS A 215 -12.76 -12.98 13.95
C HIS A 215 -11.27 -13.01 13.59
N TYR A 216 -10.80 -14.18 13.18
CA TYR A 216 -9.48 -14.35 12.56
C TYR A 216 -9.58 -14.09 11.05
N GLY A 217 -8.63 -13.33 10.53
CA GLY A 217 -8.60 -13.00 9.11
C GLY A 217 -7.77 -11.77 8.81
N SER A 218 -8.04 -11.19 7.65
CA SER A 218 -7.47 -9.92 7.22
C SER A 218 -8.50 -8.80 7.31
N LEU A 219 -8.05 -7.54 7.43
CA LEU A 219 -8.92 -6.37 7.44
C LEU A 219 -9.25 -5.93 6.02
N TYR A 220 -10.49 -5.52 5.78
CA TYR A 220 -11.02 -5.00 4.51
C TYR A 220 -11.94 -3.82 4.79
N TYR A 221 -12.29 -3.05 3.76
CA TYR A 221 -13.51 -2.25 3.84
C TYR A 221 -14.72 -3.18 3.75
N ALA A 222 -15.78 -2.87 4.49
CA ALA A 222 -17.00 -3.69 4.54
C ALA A 222 -17.65 -3.86 3.15
N GLY A 223 -17.45 -2.91 2.23
CA GLY A 223 -17.95 -3.00 0.85
C GLY A 223 -17.14 -3.89 -0.09
N ASP A 224 -15.94 -4.32 0.32
CA ASP A 224 -15.02 -5.13 -0.50
C ASP A 224 -15.03 -6.61 -0.10
N VAL A 225 -15.85 -7.01 0.87
CA VAL A 225 -15.92 -8.39 1.34
C VAL A 225 -17.32 -8.72 1.82
N HIS A 226 -17.66 -10.01 1.85
CA HIS A 226 -18.82 -10.50 2.59
C HIS A 226 -18.38 -10.90 4.00
N PRO A 227 -18.59 -10.05 5.02
CA PRO A 227 -18.13 -10.36 6.36
C PRO A 227 -18.98 -11.45 7.02
N PRO A 228 -18.39 -12.27 7.92
CA PRO A 228 -19.16 -13.19 8.75
C PRO A 228 -20.15 -12.44 9.67
N PRO A 229 -21.19 -13.12 10.18
CA PRO A 229 -22.09 -12.54 11.17
C PRO A 229 -21.34 -12.01 12.40
N ASP A 230 -21.88 -10.96 13.02
CA ASP A 230 -21.30 -10.29 14.19
C ASP A 230 -19.85 -9.80 13.97
N ASN A 231 -19.55 -9.31 12.76
CA ASN A 231 -18.26 -8.69 12.46
C ASN A 231 -18.08 -7.36 13.20
N HIS A 232 -17.09 -7.31 14.06
CA HIS A 232 -16.70 -6.10 14.78
C HIS A 232 -15.24 -6.14 15.20
N TYR A 233 -14.71 -4.97 15.55
CA TYR A 233 -13.48 -4.87 16.34
C TYR A 233 -13.83 -4.31 17.73
N ILE A 234 -12.98 -4.58 18.70
CA ILE A 234 -13.10 -4.08 20.06
C ILE A 234 -11.98 -3.07 20.26
N LYS A 235 -12.33 -1.85 20.65
CA LYS A 235 -11.37 -0.81 21.02
C LYS A 235 -11.71 -0.31 22.41
N ASP A 236 -10.71 -0.24 23.29
CA ASP A 236 -10.88 0.21 24.68
C ASP A 236 -12.01 -0.54 25.43
N GLY A 237 -12.12 -1.84 25.19
CA GLY A 237 -13.13 -2.71 25.78
C GLY A 237 -14.55 -2.57 25.21
N LYS A 238 -14.75 -1.74 24.18
CA LYS A 238 -16.05 -1.51 23.54
C LYS A 238 -16.08 -2.10 22.14
N ALA A 239 -17.12 -2.88 21.84
CA ALA A 239 -17.37 -3.39 20.50
C ALA A 239 -17.81 -2.23 19.59
N VAL A 240 -17.13 -2.09 18.45
CA VAL A 240 -17.50 -1.16 17.38
C VAL A 240 -18.12 -1.97 16.24
N LYS A 241 -19.44 -1.90 16.14
CA LYS A 241 -20.26 -2.53 15.10
C LYS A 241 -20.51 -1.54 13.96
N ASP A 242 -20.95 -2.06 12.80
CA ASP A 242 -21.28 -1.27 11.60
C ASP A 242 -20.16 -0.32 11.16
N SER A 243 -18.94 -0.77 11.36
CA SER A 243 -17.71 -0.07 10.99
C SER A 243 -17.52 -0.10 9.47
N GLU A 244 -16.85 0.92 8.92
CA GLU A 244 -16.37 0.90 7.52
C GLU A 244 -15.38 -0.25 7.27
N PHE A 245 -14.77 -0.78 8.33
CA PHE A 245 -13.85 -1.90 8.32
C PHE A 245 -14.52 -3.21 8.75
N ALA A 246 -14.16 -4.29 8.08
CA ALA A 246 -14.58 -5.64 8.41
C ALA A 246 -13.42 -6.64 8.36
N ILE A 247 -13.54 -7.72 9.13
CA ILE A 247 -12.65 -8.87 9.06
C ILE A 247 -13.17 -9.84 8.00
N GLY A 248 -12.31 -10.21 7.04
CA GLY A 248 -12.62 -11.14 5.97
C GLY A 248 -11.58 -12.24 5.83
N PRO A 249 -11.56 -12.96 4.68
CA PRO A 249 -10.62 -14.05 4.43
C PRO A 249 -9.16 -13.66 4.66
N ALA A 250 -8.36 -14.58 5.20
CA ALA A 250 -6.94 -14.34 5.39
C ALA A 250 -6.20 -14.28 4.05
N THR A 251 -5.32 -13.29 3.89
CA THR A 251 -4.48 -13.08 2.70
C THR A 251 -3.07 -13.65 2.84
N GLY A 252 -2.80 -14.35 3.96
CA GLY A 252 -1.48 -14.90 4.25
C GLY A 252 -1.08 -15.96 3.22
N ARG A 253 0.10 -15.82 2.63
CA ARG A 253 0.58 -16.74 1.58
C ARG A 253 0.80 -18.17 2.06
N ASP A 254 1.12 -18.37 3.34
CA ASP A 254 1.32 -19.71 3.92
C ASP A 254 0.08 -20.61 3.80
N TRP A 255 -1.11 -20.01 3.61
CA TRP A 255 -2.36 -20.73 3.37
C TRP A 255 -2.50 -21.22 1.92
N PHE A 256 -1.73 -20.67 0.98
CA PHE A 256 -1.87 -20.90 -0.46
C PHE A 256 -0.62 -21.55 -1.08
N ASP A 257 0.58 -21.17 -0.65
CA ASP A 257 1.86 -21.65 -1.21
C ASP A 257 2.11 -23.14 -0.91
N GLY A 258 1.43 -23.71 0.09
CA GLY A 258 1.59 -25.11 0.52
C GLY A 258 0.62 -26.13 -0.10
N GLY A 259 -0.16 -25.76 -1.12
CA GLY A 259 -1.14 -26.69 -1.74
C GLY A 259 -2.29 -27.10 -0.83
N ARG A 260 -2.58 -26.29 0.22
CA ARG A 260 -3.65 -26.55 1.21
C ARG A 260 -5.01 -25.96 0.83
N SER A 261 -5.11 -25.34 -0.33
CA SER A 261 -6.37 -24.91 -0.93
C SER A 261 -6.95 -26.06 -1.76
N GLY A 262 -7.71 -26.93 -1.09
CA GLY A 262 -8.56 -27.97 -1.67
C GLY A 262 -9.86 -28.04 -0.88
#